data_AF-X0ZGP4-F1
#
_entry.id   AF-X0ZGP4-F1
#
_cell.length_a   1.000
_cell.length_b   1.000
_cell.length_c   1.000
_cell.angle_alpha   90.00
_cell.angle_beta   90.00
_cell.angle_gamma   90.00
#
_symmetry.space_group_name_H-M   'P 1'
#
loop_
_entity.id
_entity.type
_entity.pdbx_description
1 polymer ?
#
loop_
_entity_poly.entity_id
_entity_poly.type
_entity_poly.pdbx_seq_one_letter_code
_entity_poly.pdbx_strand_id
1 'polypeptide(L)'
;EFEPVAIGGLERFAADWEAEHGTVEVPEIPPSTGKKVAVVGSGPAGLTCASDLVKMGHQTTLFESLHKSGGVLIGITNFFLSYNLRV
;
A
#
# COMPACT_ATOMS: atom_id res chain seq x y z
N GLU A 1 4.49 -37.14 6.36
CA GLU A 1 4.74 -35.87 5.65
C GLU A 1 3.73 -34.85 6.14
N PHE A 2 4.13 -33.59 6.30
CA PHE A 2 3.21 -32.52 6.67
C PHE A 2 2.79 -31.77 5.42
N GLU A 3 1.51 -31.39 5.37
CA GLU A 3 1.01 -30.54 4.30
C GLU A 3 1.54 -29.09 4.46
N PRO A 4 1.74 -28.37 3.34
CA PRO A 4 2.17 -26.99 3.37
C PRO A 4 1.09 -26.09 3.98
N VAL A 5 1.53 -25.08 4.74
CA VAL A 5 0.63 -24.07 5.30
C VAL A 5 0.28 -23.04 4.22
N ALA A 6 -0.99 -22.69 4.13
CA ALA A 6 -1.51 -21.67 3.20
C ALA A 6 -1.20 -20.24 3.68
N ILE A 7 0.08 -19.88 3.79
CA ILE A 7 0.55 -18.60 4.36
C ILE A 7 -0.10 -17.39 3.68
N GLY A 8 -0.09 -17.33 2.34
CA GLY A 8 -0.70 -16.21 1.61
C GLY A 8 -2.23 -16.13 1.78
N GLY A 9 -2.89 -17.27 2.01
CA GLY A 9 -4.32 -17.30 2.33
C GLY A 9 -4.60 -16.76 3.74
N LEU A 10 -3.76 -17.10 4.71
CA LEU A 10 -3.83 -16.58 6.07
C LEU A 10 -3.53 -15.07 6.12
N GLU A 11 -2.52 -14.62 5.39
CA GLU A 11 -2.18 -13.20 5.24
C GLU A 11 -3.36 -12.41 4.67
N ARG A 12 -3.94 -12.90 3.57
CA ARG A 12 -5.13 -12.29 2.96
C ARG A 12 -6.31 -12.24 3.93
N PHE A 13 -6.59 -13.34 4.64
CA PHE A 13 -7.69 -13.39 5.59
C PHE A 13 -7.54 -12.34 6.70
N ALA A 14 -6.33 -12.20 7.27
CA ALA A 14 -6.06 -11.20 8.29
C ALA A 14 -6.19 -9.77 7.74
N ALA A 15 -5.64 -9.51 6.55
CA ALA A 15 -5.74 -8.20 5.90
C ALA A 15 -7.19 -7.82 5.55
N ASP A 16 -7.98 -8.76 5.02
CA ASP A 16 -9.38 -8.55 4.68
C ASP A 16 -10.21 -8.30 5.96
N TRP A 17 -9.95 -9.05 7.04
CA TRP A 17 -10.62 -8.84 8.33
C TRP A 17 -10.37 -7.44 8.89
N GLU A 18 -9.10 -7.00 8.90
CA GLU A 18 -8.71 -5.66 9.37
C GLU A 18 -9.30 -4.55 8.49
N ALA A 19 -9.35 -4.75 7.17
CA ALA A 19 -9.95 -3.78 6.25
C ALA A 19 -11.47 -3.60 6.49
N GLU A 20 -12.16 -4.65 6.94
CA GLU A 20 -13.61 -4.65 7.23
C GLU A 20 -13.97 -4.20 8.66
N HIS A 21 -13.15 -4.57 9.66
CA HIS A 21 -13.48 -4.43 11.08
C HIS A 21 -12.53 -3.53 11.87
N GLY A 22 -11.35 -3.25 11.31
CA GLY A 22 -10.30 -2.48 11.97
C GLY A 22 -10.48 -0.97 11.83
N THR A 23 -9.92 -0.24 12.80
CA THR A 23 -9.54 1.16 12.64
C THR A 23 -8.12 1.19 12.11
N VAL A 24 -7.94 1.64 10.86
CA VAL A 24 -6.60 1.83 10.27
C VAL A 24 -5.78 2.74 11.19
N GLU A 25 -4.79 2.18 11.88
CA GLU A 25 -3.88 2.95 12.71
C GLU A 25 -2.87 3.65 11.80
N VAL A 26 -2.98 4.97 11.73
CA VAL A 26 -1.99 5.79 11.02
C VAL A 26 -0.75 5.85 11.91
N PRO A 27 0.42 5.38 11.43
CA PRO A 27 1.65 5.42 12.22
C PRO A 27 2.02 6.86 12.57
N GLU A 28 2.60 7.06 13.76
CA GLU A 28 3.11 8.37 14.15
C GLU A 28 4.19 8.84 13.16
N ILE A 29 3.98 10.03 12.61
CA ILE A 29 4.92 10.65 11.68
C ILE A 29 5.96 11.41 12.52
N PRO A 30 7.27 11.14 12.35
CA PRO A 30 8.30 11.85 13.08
C PRO A 30 8.37 13.33 12.66
N PRO A 31 9.09 14.18 13.42
CA PRO A 31 9.26 15.58 13.07
C PRO A 31 9.78 15.77 11.64
N SER A 32 9.31 16.83 10.99
CA SER A 32 9.70 17.13 9.61
C SER A 32 11.20 17.27 9.47
N THR A 33 11.75 16.55 8.50
CA THR A 33 13.15 16.64 8.08
C THR A 33 13.44 17.90 7.24
N GLY A 34 12.41 18.64 6.83
CA GLY A 34 12.51 19.79 5.92
C GLY A 34 12.78 19.43 4.45
N LYS A 35 12.98 18.15 4.13
CA LYS A 35 13.24 17.69 2.76
C LYS A 35 11.93 17.40 2.02
N LYS A 36 11.90 17.75 0.74
CA LYS A 36 10.78 17.48 -0.17
C LYS A 36 11.17 16.43 -1.20
N VAL A 37 10.33 15.42 -1.39
CA VAL A 37 10.58 14.30 -2.33
C VAL A 37 9.40 14.16 -3.28
N ALA A 38 9.70 14.07 -4.57
CA ALA A 38 8.71 13.75 -5.61
C ALA A 38 8.88 12.28 -6.02
N VAL A 39 7.79 11.53 -5.99
CA VAL A 39 7.73 10.13 -6.45
C VAL A 39 6.86 10.07 -7.70
N VAL A 40 7.39 9.55 -8.79
CA VAL A 40 6.68 9.46 -10.09
C VAL A 40 6.23 8.02 -10.33
N GLY A 41 4.92 7.85 -10.47
CA GLY A 41 4.23 6.57 -10.61
C GLY A 41 3.59 6.10 -9.30
N SER A 42 2.32 5.71 -9.36
CA SER A 42 1.51 5.23 -8.22
C SER A 42 1.33 3.71 -8.19
N GLY A 43 2.22 2.97 -8.86
CA GLY A 43 2.29 1.53 -8.74
C GLY A 43 2.71 1.09 -7.33
N PRO A 44 2.75 -0.23 -7.05
CA PRO A 44 3.11 -0.76 -5.74
C PRO A 44 4.45 -0.21 -5.23
N ALA A 45 5.46 -0.13 -6.10
CA ALA A 45 6.77 0.44 -5.73
C ALA A 45 6.69 1.91 -5.32
N GLY A 46 5.92 2.73 -6.03
CA GLY A 46 5.78 4.16 -5.73
C GLY A 46 5.02 4.41 -4.44
N LEU A 47 3.95 3.65 -4.20
CA LEU A 47 3.16 3.73 -2.96
C LEU A 47 3.97 3.29 -1.74
N THR A 48 4.70 2.17 -1.83
CA THR A 48 5.58 1.72 -0.73
C THR A 48 6.67 2.74 -0.44
N CYS A 49 7.34 3.25 -1.48
CA CYS A 49 8.38 4.26 -1.31
C CYS A 49 7.83 5.54 -0.66
N ALA A 50 6.66 6.03 -1.12
CA ALA A 50 6.05 7.21 -0.55
C ALA A 50 5.63 7.00 0.93
N SER A 51 5.09 5.82 1.26
CA SER A 51 4.73 5.44 2.64
C SER A 51 5.95 5.50 3.56
N ASP A 52 7.06 4.91 3.15
CA ASP A 52 8.28 4.87 3.95
C ASP A 52 8.91 6.26 4.12
N LEU A 53 8.93 7.08 3.06
CA LEU A 53 9.44 8.44 3.13
C LEU A 53 8.62 9.31 4.10
N VAL A 54 7.30 9.15 4.14
CA VAL A 54 6.44 9.84 5.10
C VAL A 54 6.73 9.37 6.53
N LYS A 55 6.89 8.06 6.76
CA LYS A 55 7.30 7.50 8.06
C LYS A 55 8.69 7.96 8.51
N MET A 56 9.53 8.42 7.59
CA MET A 56 10.83 9.04 7.88
C MET A 56 10.76 10.56 8.11
N GLY A 57 9.57 11.18 8.00
CA GLY A 57 9.38 12.62 8.22
C GLY A 57 9.72 13.48 6.99
N HIS A 58 9.75 12.90 5.79
CA HIS A 58 9.90 13.65 4.54
C HIS A 58 8.55 14.13 4.01
N GLN A 59 8.52 15.36 3.46
CA GLN A 59 7.35 15.82 2.72
C GLN A 59 7.37 15.20 1.33
N THR A 60 6.51 14.20 1.11
CA THR A 60 6.49 13.44 -0.13
C THR A 60 5.28 13.80 -1.00
N THR A 61 5.47 13.92 -2.31
CA THR A 61 4.40 14.16 -3.29
C THR A 61 4.45 13.08 -4.37
N LEU A 62 3.34 12.38 -4.57
CA LEU A 62 3.18 11.34 -5.57
C LEU A 62 2.57 11.94 -6.84
N PHE A 63 3.15 11.63 -8.01
CA PHE A 63 2.65 12.02 -9.32
C PHE A 63 2.25 10.79 -10.12
N GLU A 64 1.07 10.79 -10.71
CA GLU A 64 0.58 9.71 -11.57
C GLU A 64 0.06 10.28 -12.89
N SER A 65 0.35 9.58 -13.98
CA SER A 65 -0.10 9.89 -15.33
C SER A 65 -1.52 9.39 -15.63
N LEU A 66 -1.92 8.28 -15.00
CA LEU A 66 -3.22 7.66 -15.15
C LEU A 66 -4.29 8.37 -14.32
N HIS A 67 -5.53 8.24 -14.76
CA HIS A 67 -6.72 8.80 -14.08
C HIS A 67 -7.02 8.14 -12.73
N LYS A 68 -6.38 7.00 -12.42
CA LYS A 68 -6.48 6.28 -11.15
C LYS A 68 -5.10 5.85 -10.68
N SER A 69 -4.90 5.89 -9.37
CA SER A 69 -3.70 5.37 -8.73
C SER A 69 -3.69 3.84 -8.67
N GLY A 70 -2.51 3.24 -8.62
CA GLY A 70 -2.31 1.78 -8.43
C GLY A 70 -1.44 1.10 -9.48
N GLY A 71 -1.12 1.76 -10.60
CA GLY A 71 -0.26 1.21 -11.65
C GLY A 71 -0.77 -0.14 -12.19
N VAL A 72 0.06 -1.18 -12.19
CA VAL A 72 -0.38 -2.52 -12.66
C VAL A 72 -1.52 -3.11 -11.83
N LEU A 73 -1.70 -2.68 -10.58
CA LEU A 73 -2.77 -3.17 -9.72
C LEU A 73 -4.14 -2.90 -10.35
N ILE A 74 -4.33 -1.77 -11.04
CA ILE A 74 -5.57 -1.42 -11.76
C ILE A 74 -5.80 -2.19 -13.07
N GLY A 75 -4.81 -2.94 -13.54
CA GLY A 75 -4.90 -3.77 -14.75
C GLY A 75 -5.12 -5.25 -14.47
N ILE A 76 -4.93 -5.70 -13.22
CA ILE A 76 -5.12 -7.10 -12.84
C ILE A 76 -6.63 -7.38 -12.73
N THR A 77 -7.10 -8.42 -13.41
CA THR A 77 -8.52 -8.80 -13.37
C THR A 77 -8.96 -9.12 -11.94
N ASN A 78 -10.19 -8.73 -11.57
CA ASN A 78 -10.77 -8.89 -10.22
C ASN A 78 -10.71 -10.31 -9.65
N PHE A 79 -10.54 -11.35 -10.48
CA PHE A 79 -10.40 -12.72 -10.02
C PHE A 79 -9.10 -12.94 -9.22
N PHE A 80 -8.03 -12.22 -9.56
CA PHE A 80 -6.74 -12.32 -8.89
C PHE A 80 -6.56 -11.27 -7.78
N LEU A 81 -7.21 -10.11 -7.91
CA LEU A 81 -7.08 -9.00 -6.95
C LEU A 81 -8.39 -8.22 -6.82
N SER A 82 -8.95 -8.16 -5.61
CA SER A 82 -10.12 -7.32 -5.33
C SER A 82 -9.71 -5.85 -5.15
N TYR A 83 -10.29 -4.94 -5.93
CA TYR A 83 -10.00 -3.50 -5.88
C TYR A 83 -10.36 -2.76 -4.59
N ASN A 84 -10.97 -3.44 -3.61
CA ASN A 84 -11.34 -2.85 -2.32
C ASN A 84 -10.22 -2.92 -1.27
N LEU A 85 -9.02 -3.39 -1.64
CA LEU A 85 -7.86 -3.30 -0.78
C LEU A 85 -7.51 -1.83 -0.54
N ARG A 86 -7.68 -1.38 0.70
CA ARG A 86 -7.26 -0.05 1.14
C ARG A 86 -5.74 -0.10 1.32
N VAL A 87 -5.01 0.48 0.37
CA VAL A 87 -3.57 0.77 0.50
C VAL A 87 -3.37 2.07 1.26
#